data_AF-A0A4U3A551-F1
#
_entry.id   AF-A0A4U3A551-F1
#
_cell.length_a   1.000
_cell.length_b   1.000
_cell.length_c   1.000
_cell.angle_alpha   90.00
_cell.angle_beta   90.00
_cell.angle_gamma   90.00
#
_symmetry.space_group_name_H-M   'P 1'
#
loop_
_entity.id
_entity.type
_entity.pdbx_description
1 polymer ?
#
loop_
_entity_poly.entity_id
_entity_poly.type
_entity_poly.pdbx_seq_one_letter_code
_entity_poly.pdbx_strand_id
1 'polypeptide(L)'
;NMVQGIHFFNTDIAQKFQNNPQEILKWITQVQLSPTPLARAAYCERVLLHEIALGAKQYIILGAGLDTFSFRHRELEKEIEIFEVDHPSTQRFKKERIKEG
;
A
#
# COMPACT_ATOMS: atom_id res chain seq x y z
N ASN A 1 -15.12 -8.89 9.91
CA ASN A 1 -13.80 -9.55 9.84
C ASN A 1 -13.64 -10.12 8.42
N MET A 2 -12.56 -9.82 7.70
CA MET A 2 -12.38 -10.23 6.28
C MET A 2 -12.50 -11.74 6.06
N VAL A 3 -12.07 -12.55 7.04
CA VAL A 3 -12.17 -14.02 6.98
C VAL A 3 -13.61 -14.50 6.80
N GLN A 4 -14.59 -13.81 7.42
CA GLN A 4 -16.01 -14.17 7.30
C GLN A 4 -16.60 -13.82 5.93
N GLY A 5 -15.95 -12.92 5.18
CA GLY A 5 -16.39 -12.46 3.88
C GLY A 5 -15.90 -13.31 2.70
N ILE A 6 -15.12 -14.37 2.93
CA ILE A 6 -14.50 -15.17 1.85
C ILE A 6 -15.53 -15.73 0.86
N HIS A 7 -16.73 -16.07 1.33
CA HIS A 7 -17.82 -16.60 0.48
C HIS A 7 -18.30 -15.59 -0.57
N PHE A 8 -18.09 -14.28 -0.37
CA PHE A 8 -18.37 -13.26 -1.40
C PHE A 8 -17.33 -13.24 -2.52
N PHE A 9 -16.11 -13.71 -2.25
CA PHE A 9 -15.00 -13.69 -3.20
C PHE A 9 -14.78 -15.04 -3.87
N ASN A 10 -14.85 -16.14 -3.12
CA ASN A 10 -14.62 -17.48 -3.62
C ASN A 10 -15.11 -18.57 -2.64
N THR A 11 -16.17 -19.30 -3.02
CA THR A 11 -16.76 -20.36 -2.19
C THR A 11 -15.86 -21.59 -2.06
N ASP A 12 -15.09 -21.95 -3.09
CA ASP A 12 -14.23 -23.13 -3.08
C ASP A 12 -13.08 -22.96 -2.07
N ILE A 13 -12.47 -21.76 -2.05
CA ILE A 13 -11.44 -21.41 -1.08
C ILE A 13 -12.00 -21.37 0.34
N ALA A 14 -13.23 -20.86 0.50
CA ALA A 14 -13.90 -20.85 1.80
C ALA A 14 -14.08 -22.27 2.35
N GLN A 15 -14.52 -23.21 1.52
CA GLN A 15 -14.70 -24.61 1.90
C GLN A 15 -13.35 -25.29 2.16
N LYS A 16 -12.36 -25.08 1.27
CA LYS A 16 -11.02 -25.67 1.37
C LYS A 16 -10.32 -25.33 2.68
N PHE A 17 -10.48 -24.10 3.18
CA PHE A 17 -9.81 -23.61 4.38
C PHE A 17 -10.77 -23.28 5.52
N GLN A 18 -11.98 -23.88 5.55
CA GLN A 18 -13.04 -23.56 6.50
C GLN A 18 -12.62 -23.60 7.99
N ASN A 19 -11.64 -24.43 8.35
CA ASN A 19 -11.10 -24.57 9.70
C ASN A 19 -9.73 -23.91 9.88
N ASN A 20 -9.28 -23.11 8.90
CA ASN A 20 -7.98 -22.43 8.91
C ASN A 20 -8.13 -20.95 8.52
N PRO A 21 -8.53 -20.08 9.48
CA PRO A 21 -8.77 -18.66 9.20
C PRO A 21 -7.50 -17.91 8.76
N GLN A 22 -6.31 -18.41 9.10
CA GLN A 22 -5.04 -17.81 8.71
C GLN A 22 -4.79 -18.00 7.20
N GLU A 23 -5.06 -19.19 6.66
CA GLU A 23 -4.94 -19.43 5.22
C GLU A 23 -6.02 -18.67 4.42
N ILE A 24 -7.24 -18.53 4.96
CA ILE A 24 -8.26 -17.65 4.36
C ILE A 24 -7.75 -16.21 4.31
N LEU A 25 -7.24 -15.67 5.42
CA LEU A 25 -6.73 -14.29 5.47
C LEU A 25 -5.56 -14.09 4.49
N LYS A 26 -4.64 -15.06 4.43
CA LYS A 26 -3.51 -15.04 3.51
C LYS A 26 -3.97 -15.04 2.06
N TRP A 27 -4.91 -15.90 1.70
CA TRP A 27 -5.46 -15.94 0.34
C TRP A 27 -6.17 -14.63 -0.03
N ILE A 28 -7.03 -14.11 0.85
CA ILE A 28 -7.71 -12.81 0.62
C ILE A 28 -6.67 -11.71 0.41
N THR A 29 -5.66 -11.65 1.27
CA THR A 29 -4.61 -10.63 1.16
C THR A 29 -3.86 -10.78 -0.17
N GLN A 30 -3.27 -11.95 -0.42
CA GLN A 30 -2.34 -12.14 -1.53
C GLN A 30 -3.00 -12.25 -2.90
N VAL A 31 -4.22 -12.76 -2.98
CA VAL A 31 -4.92 -13.05 -4.24
C VAL A 31 -6.00 -12.02 -4.54
N GLN A 32 -6.78 -11.62 -3.55
CA GLN A 32 -7.91 -10.72 -3.78
C GLN A 32 -7.51 -9.24 -3.65
N LEU A 33 -6.78 -8.87 -2.59
CA LEU A 33 -6.59 -7.48 -2.21
C LEU A 33 -5.28 -6.87 -2.72
N SER A 34 -4.17 -7.61 -2.67
CA SER A 34 -2.83 -7.08 -2.96
C SER A 34 -2.50 -6.87 -4.45
N PRO A 35 -2.96 -7.67 -5.42
CA PRO A 35 -2.45 -7.56 -6.79
C PRO A 35 -2.61 -6.19 -7.42
N THR A 36 -3.81 -5.59 -7.33
CA THR A 36 -4.09 -4.28 -7.96
C THR A 36 -3.30 -3.14 -7.30
N PRO A 37 -3.30 -2.96 -5.96
CA PRO A 37 -2.46 -1.95 -5.30
C PRO A 37 -0.96 -2.15 -5.58
N LEU A 38 -0.46 -3.38 -5.58
CA LEU A 38 0.96 -3.67 -5.82
C LEU A 38 1.36 -3.32 -7.26
N ALA A 39 0.57 -3.74 -8.26
CA ALA A 39 0.84 -3.42 -9.66
C ALA A 39 0.83 -1.91 -9.90
N ARG A 40 -0.14 -1.20 -9.30
CA ARG A 40 -0.22 0.26 -9.37
C ARG A 40 1.00 0.93 -8.73
N ALA A 41 1.39 0.51 -7.54
CA ALA A 41 2.56 1.05 -6.85
C ALA A 41 3.84 0.83 -7.68
N ALA A 42 4.09 -0.40 -8.13
CA ALA A 42 5.26 -0.74 -8.95
C ALA A 42 5.33 0.09 -10.24
N TYR A 43 4.19 0.29 -10.90
CA TYR A 43 4.13 1.13 -12.09
C TYR A 43 4.46 2.60 -11.78
N CYS A 44 3.80 3.19 -10.77
CA CYS A 44 4.01 4.58 -10.39
C CYS A 44 5.46 4.84 -9.94
N GLU A 45 6.04 3.92 -9.16
CA GLU A 45 7.42 4.02 -8.71
C GLU A 45 8.41 3.95 -9.87
N ARG A 46 8.20 3.05 -10.83
CA ARG A 46 9.04 2.98 -12.03
C ARG A 46 9.02 4.29 -12.82
N VAL A 47 7.84 4.90 -12.98
CA VAL A 47 7.72 6.19 -13.65
C VAL A 47 8.42 7.28 -12.83
N LEU A 48 8.19 7.34 -11.52
CA LEU A 48 8.83 8.32 -10.65
C LEU A 48 10.35 8.27 -10.71
N LEU A 49 10.94 7.07 -10.61
CA LEU A 49 12.40 6.90 -10.67
C LEU A 49 12.97 7.38 -12.02
N HIS A 50 12.24 7.17 -13.11
CA HIS A 50 12.61 7.70 -14.42
C HIS A 50 12.56 9.25 -14.43
N GLU A 51 11.50 9.86 -13.90
CA GLU A 51 11.38 11.31 -13.83
C GLU A 51 12.45 11.95 -12.92
N ILE A 52 12.82 11.29 -11.82
CA ILE A 52 13.94 11.71 -10.97
C ILE A 52 15.24 11.74 -11.78
N ALA A 53 15.51 10.70 -12.58
CA ALA A 53 16.68 10.64 -13.44
C ALA A 53 16.68 11.74 -14.53
N LEU A 54 15.51 12.18 -14.98
CA LEU A 54 15.35 13.32 -15.88
C LEU A 54 15.41 14.69 -15.19
N GLY A 55 15.55 14.72 -13.87
CA GLY A 55 15.79 15.94 -13.10
C GLY A 55 14.58 16.45 -12.31
N ALA A 56 13.51 15.67 -12.17
CA ALA A 56 12.41 16.02 -11.26
C ALA A 56 12.93 16.24 -9.83
N LYS A 57 12.43 17.30 -9.18
CA LYS A 57 12.88 17.72 -7.84
C LYS A 57 11.81 17.63 -6.77
N GLN A 58 10.55 17.48 -7.16
CA GLN A 58 9.43 17.40 -6.23
C GLN A 58 8.48 16.28 -6.64
N TYR A 59 8.08 15.46 -5.67
CA TYR A 59 7.08 14.40 -5.83
C TYR A 59 5.92 14.66 -4.87
N ILE A 60 4.71 14.81 -5.40
CA ILE A 60 3.52 15.09 -4.60
C ILE A 60 2.57 13.90 -4.67
N ILE A 61 2.35 13.24 -3.54
CA ILE A 61 1.40 12.14 -3.40
C ILE A 61 0.05 12.72 -2.95
N LEU A 62 -0.91 12.77 -3.87
CA LEU A 62 -2.28 13.22 -3.59
C LEU A 62 -3.13 12.05 -3.09
N GLY A 63 -3.81 12.23 -1.96
CA GLY A 63 -4.52 11.14 -1.28
C GLY A 63 -3.54 10.10 -0.75
N ALA A 64 -2.47 10.55 -0.08
CA ALA A 64 -1.35 9.72 0.34
C ALA A 64 -1.74 8.53 1.24
N GLY A 65 -2.85 8.62 1.96
CA GLY A 65 -3.41 7.54 2.76
C GLY A 65 -2.39 6.97 3.74
N LEU A 66 -2.07 5.69 3.54
CA LEU A 66 -1.04 4.95 4.26
C LEU A 66 0.14 4.57 3.35
N ASP A 67 0.35 5.29 2.24
CA ASP A 67 1.53 5.09 1.39
C ASP A 67 2.80 5.22 2.24
N THR A 68 3.78 4.37 1.98
CA THR A 68 5.06 4.34 2.71
C THR A 68 6.26 4.60 1.81
N PHE A 69 6.05 5.14 0.61
CA PHE A 69 7.09 5.40 -0.38
C PHE A 69 8.31 6.11 0.23
N SER A 70 8.09 7.22 0.94
CA SER A 70 9.14 7.99 1.62
C SER A 70 9.94 7.18 2.64
N PHE A 71 9.31 6.23 3.32
CA PHE A 71 9.96 5.35 4.30
C PHE A 71 10.72 4.19 3.65
N ARG A 72 10.27 3.73 2.48
CA ARG A 72 10.90 2.64 1.71
C ARG A 72 12.08 3.12 0.87
N HIS A 73 12.08 4.39 0.47
CA HIS A 73 13.07 4.99 -0.44
C HIS A 73 13.87 6.12 0.22
N ARG A 74 14.43 5.87 1.40
CA ARG A 74 15.22 6.88 2.13
C ARG A 74 16.48 7.30 1.38
N GLU A 75 16.99 6.44 0.49
CA GLU A 75 18.11 6.75 -0.40
C GLU A 75 17.82 7.95 -1.31
N LEU A 76 16.56 8.24 -1.61
CA LEU A 76 16.14 9.33 -2.50
C LEU A 76 15.99 10.69 -1.79
N GLU A 77 16.17 10.76 -0.46
CA GLU A 77 15.96 11.99 0.35
C GLU A 77 16.81 13.19 -0.11
N LYS A 78 17.96 12.92 -0.77
CA LYS A 78 18.84 13.97 -1.32
C LYS A 78 18.55 14.31 -2.78
N GLU A 79 17.74 13.50 -3.46
CA GLU A 79 17.49 13.61 -4.89
C GLU A 79 16.16 14.31 -5.20
N ILE A 80 15.15 14.08 -4.37
CA ILE A 80 13.79 14.59 -4.55
C ILE A 80 13.15 14.98 -3.21
N GLU A 81 12.39 16.07 -3.22
CA GLU A 81 11.54 16.47 -2.10
C GLU A 81 10.16 15.81 -2.23
N ILE A 82 9.75 15.08 -1.20
CA ILE A 82 8.49 14.31 -1.22
C ILE A 82 7.45 15.00 -0.33
N PHE A 83 6.30 15.32 -0.92
CA PHE A 83 5.14 15.87 -0.23
C PHE A 83 3.98 14.89 -0.22
N GLU A 84 3.36 14.73 0.93
CA GLU A 84 2.15 13.93 1.09
C GLU A 84 0.97 14.83 1.42
N VAL A 85 -0.05 14.82 0.55
CA VAL A 85 -1.25 15.63 0.68
C VAL A 85 -2.44 14.70 0.89
N ASP A 86 -3.08 14.81 2.05
CA ASP A 86 -4.30 14.07 2.36
C ASP A 86 -5.09 14.81 3.46
N HIS A 87 -6.30 14.31 3.74
CA HIS A 87 -7.16 14.80 4.79
C HIS A 87 -6.44 14.78 6.17
N PRO A 88 -6.60 15.82 7.00
CA PRO A 88 -5.90 15.93 8.28
C PRO A 88 -6.10 14.74 9.23
N SER A 89 -7.28 14.08 9.20
CA SER A 89 -7.52 12.89 10.04
C SER A 89 -6.66 11.71 9.62
N THR A 90 -6.52 11.46 8.31
CA THR A 90 -5.71 10.38 7.77
C THR A 90 -4.22 10.62 8.09
N GLN A 91 -3.75 11.85 7.92
CA GLN A 91 -2.37 12.22 8.25
C GLN A 91 -2.07 12.07 9.74
N ARG A 92 -3.00 12.43 10.64
CA ARG A 92 -2.83 12.19 12.09
C ARG A 92 -2.73 10.69 12.38
N PHE A 93 -3.67 9.90 11.86
CA PHE A 93 -3.67 8.45 12.05
C PHE A 93 -2.37 7.79 11.56
N LYS A 94 -1.90 8.14 10.37
CA LYS A 94 -0.62 7.64 9.83
C LYS A 94 0.55 8.00 10.75
N LYS A 95 0.65 9.26 11.20
CA LYS A 95 1.71 9.72 12.11
C LYS A 95 1.67 9.02 13.47
N GLU A 96 0.49 8.74 14.01
CA GLU A 96 0.33 7.98 15.25
C GLU A 96 0.79 6.52 15.07
N ARG A 97 0.43 5.87 13.95
CA ARG A 97 0.90 4.51 13.64
C ARG A 97 2.40 4.41 13.48
N ILE A 98 3.03 5.41 12.87
CA ILE A 98 4.49 5.45 12.72
C ILE A 98 5.20 5.62 14.06
N LYS A 99 4.60 6.29 15.05
CA LYS A 99 5.19 6.45 16.38
C LYS A 99 5.08 5.22 17.27
N GLU A 100 4.12 4.35 17.01
CA GLU A 100 3.89 3.12 17.78
C GLU A 100 4.72 1.93 17.30
N GLY A 101 5.13 1.95 16.03
CA GLY A 101 6.02 0.93 15.44
C GLY A 101 7.48 1.23 15.74
#